data_AF-A0A539DD32-F1
#
_entry.id   AF-A0A539DD32-F1
#
_cell.length_a   1.000
_cell.length_b   1.000
_cell.length_c   1.000
_cell.angle_alpha   90.00
_cell.angle_beta   90.00
_cell.angle_gamma   90.00
#
_symmetry.space_group_name_H-M   'P 1'
#
loop_
_entity.id
_entity.type
_entity.pdbx_description
1 polymer ?
#
loop_
_entity_poly.entity_id
_entity_poly.type
_entity_poly.pdbx_seq_one_letter_code
_entity_poly.pdbx_strand_id
1 'polypeptide(L)'
;MAQPHPFHSPRTHGFVRVAAATPVVHTADPAANAEEHIALIRQAGAQGVDLIVFPELSLSGYAIDDLLMQEALLAEVERQIAVLAEASEEAGVIAVVGAPIRNGDTLYNCAVVLGSGAVLGVVPKTYLPNYREYYEKRWFAPAASRSEDTIVLDGESVDFAPGLIFEAVDRPGFVFAAEICEDFWAPQPPSTRAALAGARILLNLSASNI
;
A
#
# COMPACT_ATOMS: atom_id res chain seq x y z
N MET A 1 11.71 33.53 -4.96
CA MET A 1 11.12 32.82 -6.13
C MET A 1 9.66 33.23 -6.23
N ALA A 2 9.18 33.62 -7.41
CA ALA A 2 7.76 33.95 -7.57
C ALA A 2 6.91 32.72 -7.24
N GLN A 3 5.91 32.86 -6.38
CA GLN A 3 4.96 31.79 -6.15
C GLN A 3 4.28 31.45 -7.49
N PRO A 4 4.22 30.17 -7.89
CA PRO A 4 3.56 29.80 -9.13
C PRO A 4 2.09 30.22 -9.05
N HIS A 5 1.65 31.04 -10.00
CA HIS A 5 0.27 31.51 -10.07
C HIS A 5 -0.68 30.30 -10.15
N PRO A 6 -1.82 30.27 -9.43
CA PRO A 6 -2.73 29.12 -9.40
C PRO A 6 -3.07 28.57 -10.78
N PHE A 7 -3.28 29.44 -11.77
CA PHE A 7 -3.52 29.06 -13.18
C PHE A 7 -2.52 28.06 -13.78
N HIS A 8 -1.25 28.03 -13.35
CA HIS A 8 -0.24 27.11 -13.87
C HIS A 8 -0.10 25.82 -13.05
N SER A 9 -0.83 25.69 -11.94
CA SER A 9 -0.82 24.49 -11.11
C SER A 9 -1.78 23.44 -11.70
N PRO A 10 -1.32 22.25 -12.13
CA PRO A 10 -2.23 21.20 -12.60
C PRO A 10 -3.29 20.83 -11.54
N ARG A 11 -2.90 20.90 -10.25
CA ARG A 11 -3.76 20.57 -9.11
C ARG A 11 -5.03 21.44 -9.06
N THR A 12 -4.95 22.73 -9.42
CA THR A 12 -6.13 23.62 -9.42
C THR A 12 -7.08 23.40 -10.60
N HIS A 13 -6.65 22.62 -11.59
CA HIS A 13 -7.47 22.23 -12.75
C HIS A 13 -7.98 20.79 -12.65
N GLY A 14 -7.90 20.18 -11.46
CA GLY A 14 -8.43 18.83 -11.20
C GLY A 14 -7.50 17.69 -11.61
N PHE A 15 -6.25 17.96 -12.01
CA PHE A 15 -5.28 16.89 -12.23
C PHE A 15 -4.80 16.29 -10.91
N VAL A 16 -4.60 14.97 -10.90
CA VAL A 16 -3.91 14.22 -9.84
C VAL A 16 -2.62 13.66 -10.43
N ARG A 17 -1.48 13.95 -9.80
CA ARG A 17 -0.19 13.40 -10.20
C ARG A 17 0.08 12.13 -9.40
N VAL A 18 0.24 11.01 -10.10
CA VAL A 18 0.50 9.70 -9.51
C VAL A 18 1.91 9.22 -9.87
N ALA A 19 2.50 8.40 -9.00
CA ALA A 19 3.77 7.73 -9.24
C ALA A 19 3.65 6.23 -8.93
N ALA A 20 4.34 5.41 -9.72
CA ALA A 20 4.64 4.02 -9.39
C ALA A 20 6.14 3.91 -9.14
N ALA A 21 6.51 3.34 -8.01
CA ALA A 21 7.89 3.30 -7.55
C ALA A 21 8.40 1.87 -7.42
N THR A 22 9.71 1.70 -7.60
CA THR A 22 10.40 0.42 -7.45
C THR A 22 11.67 0.65 -6.63
N PRO A 23 11.62 0.45 -5.30
CA PRO A 23 12.78 0.59 -4.44
C PRO A 23 13.79 -0.55 -4.68
N VAL A 24 15.03 -0.34 -4.26
CA VAL A 24 15.91 -1.48 -4.00
C VAL A 24 15.32 -2.25 -2.82
N VAL A 25 15.19 -3.56 -2.95
CA VAL A 25 14.63 -4.41 -1.90
C VAL A 25 15.76 -5.16 -1.20
N HIS A 26 15.86 -4.97 0.10
CA HIS A 26 16.72 -5.68 1.03
C HIS A 26 15.93 -6.85 1.64
N THR A 27 16.35 -8.07 1.33
CA THR A 27 15.69 -9.31 1.76
C THR A 27 15.58 -9.38 3.28
N ALA A 28 14.34 -9.38 3.79
CA ALA A 28 14.03 -9.51 5.22
C ALA A 28 14.67 -8.42 6.11
N ASP A 29 14.90 -7.23 5.57
CA ASP A 29 15.38 -6.06 6.32
C ASP A 29 14.39 -4.89 6.16
N PRO A 30 13.32 -4.84 6.99
CA PRO A 30 12.32 -3.80 6.85
C PRO A 30 12.82 -2.40 7.15
N ALA A 31 13.88 -2.26 7.95
CA ALA A 31 14.49 -0.96 8.21
C ALA A 31 15.17 -0.39 6.96
N ALA A 32 16.02 -1.19 6.30
CA ALA A 32 16.65 -0.78 5.05
C ALA A 32 15.62 -0.55 3.94
N ASN A 33 14.59 -1.41 3.85
CA ASN A 33 13.50 -1.21 2.91
C ASN A 33 12.76 0.11 3.19
N ALA A 34 12.48 0.45 4.46
CA ALA A 34 11.85 1.71 4.80
C ALA A 34 12.69 2.92 4.39
N GLU A 35 14.02 2.87 4.51
CA GLU A 35 14.91 3.95 4.03
C GLU A 35 14.75 4.18 2.52
N GLU A 36 14.70 3.11 1.72
CA GLU A 36 14.45 3.17 0.27
C GLU A 36 13.07 3.76 -0.06
N HIS A 37 12.03 3.42 0.71
CA HIS A 37 10.70 4.00 0.56
C HIS A 37 10.70 5.49 0.91
N ILE A 38 11.31 5.90 2.01
CA ILE A 38 11.39 7.30 2.46
C ILE A 38 12.08 8.16 1.40
N ALA A 39 13.19 7.66 0.82
CA ALA A 39 13.89 8.37 -0.26
C ALA A 39 12.96 8.63 -1.45
N LEU A 40 12.19 7.63 -1.88
CA LEU A 40 11.26 7.73 -3.01
C LEU A 40 10.03 8.58 -2.68
N ILE A 41 9.50 8.50 -1.45
CA ILE A 41 8.39 9.36 -0.96
C ILE A 41 8.82 10.83 -0.99
N ARG A 42 10.01 11.15 -0.46
CA ARG A 42 10.56 12.51 -0.47
C ARG A 42 10.82 13.02 -1.88
N GLN A 43 11.36 12.17 -2.76
CA GLN A 43 11.53 12.50 -4.18
C GLN A 43 10.18 12.79 -4.84
N ALA A 44 9.16 11.97 -4.58
CA ALA A 44 7.81 12.16 -5.10
C ALA A 44 7.19 13.48 -4.62
N GLY A 45 7.32 13.80 -3.32
CA GLY A 45 6.87 15.08 -2.76
C GLY A 45 7.56 16.28 -3.41
N ALA A 46 8.88 16.22 -3.60
CA ALA A 46 9.64 17.25 -4.32
C ALA A 46 9.20 17.42 -5.79
N GLN A 47 8.67 16.36 -6.40
CA GLN A 47 8.09 16.37 -7.74
C GLN A 47 6.60 16.70 -7.75
N GLY A 48 5.99 17.05 -6.61
CA GLY A 48 4.57 17.39 -6.52
C GLY A 48 3.63 16.23 -6.86
N VAL A 49 4.06 14.99 -6.59
CA VAL A 49 3.23 13.79 -6.66
C VAL A 49 2.19 13.84 -5.52
N ASP A 50 0.99 13.36 -5.81
CA ASP A 50 -0.12 13.31 -4.86
C ASP A 50 -0.26 11.91 -4.24
N LEU A 51 0.02 10.87 -5.03
CA LEU A 51 -0.16 9.47 -4.69
C LEU A 51 0.98 8.63 -5.27
N ILE A 52 1.62 7.83 -4.43
CA ILE A 52 2.69 6.90 -4.81
C ILE A 52 2.30 5.47 -4.43
N VAL A 53 2.50 4.52 -5.34
CA VAL A 53 2.32 3.08 -5.10
C VAL A 53 3.66 2.35 -5.16
N PHE A 54 3.86 1.42 -4.23
CA PHE A 54 5.04 0.58 -4.12
C PHE A 54 4.73 -0.88 -4.48
N PRO A 55 5.77 -1.74 -4.69
CA PRO A 55 5.58 -3.14 -5.00
C PRO A 55 4.94 -3.93 -3.85
N GLU A 56 4.44 -5.11 -4.19
CA GLU A 56 3.89 -6.08 -3.23
C GLU A 56 4.95 -6.51 -2.20
N LEU A 57 4.55 -6.53 -0.92
CA LEU A 57 5.43 -6.87 0.22
C LEU A 57 6.78 -6.15 0.22
N SER A 58 6.88 -4.99 -0.41
CA SER A 58 8.15 -4.25 -0.57
C SER A 58 8.79 -3.84 0.76
N LEU A 59 8.02 -3.73 1.83
CA LEU A 59 8.57 -3.42 3.16
C LEU A 59 9.30 -4.62 3.78
N SER A 60 8.86 -5.86 3.54
CA SER A 60 9.58 -7.07 4.02
C SER A 60 10.51 -7.68 2.97
N GLY A 61 10.22 -7.44 1.70
CA GLY A 61 10.60 -8.27 0.58
C GLY A 61 9.55 -9.37 0.32
N TYR A 62 9.21 -9.58 -0.95
CA TYR A 62 8.26 -10.62 -1.39
C TYR A 62 8.86 -12.02 -1.30
N ALA A 63 10.04 -12.21 -1.90
CA ALA A 63 10.69 -13.51 -2.05
C ALA A 63 11.54 -13.89 -0.83
N ILE A 64 10.91 -13.97 0.34
CA ILE A 64 11.57 -14.33 1.62
C ILE A 64 10.99 -15.60 2.27
N ASP A 65 9.98 -16.21 1.63
CA ASP A 65 9.35 -17.48 2.03
C ASP A 65 9.02 -17.56 3.53
N ASP A 66 9.47 -18.62 4.21
CA ASP A 66 9.19 -18.90 5.63
C ASP A 66 9.72 -17.83 6.59
N LEU A 67 10.56 -16.89 6.13
CA LEU A 67 10.94 -15.73 6.94
C LEU A 67 9.74 -14.85 7.28
N LEU A 68 8.67 -14.89 6.48
CA LEU A 68 7.39 -14.22 6.76
C LEU A 68 6.76 -14.67 8.08
N MET A 69 7.13 -15.84 8.60
CA MET A 69 6.60 -16.39 9.86
C MET A 69 7.43 -15.98 11.08
N GLN A 70 8.48 -15.17 10.92
CA GLN A 70 9.35 -14.77 12.03
C GLN A 70 8.80 -13.53 12.75
N GLU A 71 8.57 -13.65 14.05
CA GLU A 71 8.04 -12.56 14.88
C GLU A 71 8.92 -11.30 14.84
N ALA A 72 10.25 -11.46 14.82
CA ALA A 72 11.18 -10.34 14.73
C ALA A 72 11.02 -9.54 13.43
N LEU A 73 10.76 -10.22 12.30
CA LEU A 73 10.50 -9.57 11.02
C LEU A 73 9.18 -8.78 11.09
N LEU A 74 8.11 -9.43 11.55
CA LEU A 74 6.77 -8.83 11.59
C LEU A 74 6.70 -7.63 12.54
N ALA A 75 7.35 -7.72 13.71
CA ALA A 75 7.45 -6.59 14.64
C ALA A 75 8.20 -5.40 14.03
N GLU A 76 9.26 -5.66 13.26
CA GLU A 76 10.02 -4.60 12.59
C GLU A 76 9.23 -3.99 11.42
N VAL A 77 8.49 -4.79 10.65
CA VAL A 77 7.54 -4.30 9.63
C VAL A 77 6.52 -3.34 10.26
N GLU A 78 5.87 -3.75 11.35
CA GLU A 78 4.87 -2.93 12.06
C GLU A 78 5.47 -1.61 12.54
N ARG A 79 6.70 -1.63 13.09
CA ARG A 79 7.40 -0.42 13.51
C ARG A 79 7.68 0.55 12.36
N GLN A 80 8.07 0.02 11.20
CA GLN A 80 8.42 0.84 10.04
C GLN A 80 7.20 1.45 9.35
N ILE A 81 6.01 0.87 9.49
CA ILE A 81 4.77 1.48 8.98
C ILE A 81 4.54 2.86 9.60
N ALA A 82 4.75 3.01 10.91
CA ALA A 82 4.61 4.30 11.60
C ALA A 82 5.62 5.34 11.07
N VAL A 83 6.89 4.92 10.89
CA VAL A 83 7.95 5.78 10.33
C VAL A 83 7.61 6.23 8.90
N LEU A 84 7.05 5.34 8.08
CA LEU A 84 6.62 5.67 6.72
C LEU A 84 5.41 6.62 6.71
N ALA A 85 4.50 6.51 7.67
CA ALA A 85 3.37 7.42 7.79
C ALA A 85 3.83 8.87 8.06
N GLU A 86 4.80 9.06 8.97
CA GLU A 86 5.43 10.35 9.22
C GLU A 86 6.12 10.90 7.96
N ALA A 87 6.93 10.07 7.27
CA ALA A 87 7.60 10.49 6.04
C ALA A 87 6.63 10.87 4.91
N SER A 88 5.48 10.18 4.83
CA SER A 88 4.40 10.48 3.89
C SER A 88 3.79 11.85 4.18
N GLU A 89 3.58 12.18 5.45
CA GLU A 89 3.09 13.50 5.90
C GLU A 89 4.08 14.62 5.58
N GLU A 90 5.36 14.43 5.95
CA GLU A 90 6.43 15.39 5.68
C GLU A 90 6.53 15.74 4.19
N ALA A 91 6.35 14.75 3.32
CA ALA A 91 6.40 14.92 1.88
C ALA A 91 5.09 15.45 1.26
N GLY A 92 3.98 15.43 2.00
CA GLY A 92 2.65 15.79 1.51
C GLY A 92 2.11 14.84 0.43
N VAL A 93 2.47 13.55 0.53
CA VAL A 93 2.14 12.50 -0.44
C VAL A 93 1.30 11.44 0.26
N ILE A 94 0.35 10.81 -0.45
CA ILE A 94 -0.29 9.57 -0.01
C ILE A 94 0.55 8.39 -0.52
N ALA A 95 1.00 7.50 0.36
CA ALA A 95 1.81 6.35 -0.01
C ALA A 95 1.03 5.03 0.18
N VAL A 96 1.15 4.12 -0.78
CA VAL A 96 0.55 2.78 -0.71
C VAL A 96 1.65 1.73 -0.72
N VAL A 97 1.89 1.12 0.44
CA VAL A 97 3.07 0.28 0.71
C VAL A 97 2.65 -1.17 0.92
N GLY A 98 3.39 -2.11 0.32
CA GLY A 98 3.16 -3.54 0.49
C GLY A 98 3.80 -4.07 1.77
N ALA A 99 3.03 -4.72 2.65
CA ALA A 99 3.53 -5.26 3.91
C ALA A 99 2.76 -6.52 4.37
N PRO A 100 3.42 -7.46 5.06
CA PRO A 100 2.74 -8.56 5.75
C PRO A 100 2.16 -8.06 7.09
N ILE A 101 0.85 -8.22 7.30
CA ILE A 101 0.16 -7.71 8.49
C ILE A 101 -0.54 -8.83 9.26
N ARG A 102 -0.38 -8.84 10.58
CA ARG A 102 -1.03 -9.79 11.49
C ARG A 102 -2.40 -9.29 11.95
N ASN A 103 -3.42 -10.14 11.88
CA ASN A 103 -4.68 -9.95 12.59
C ASN A 103 -4.97 -11.21 13.43
N GLY A 104 -4.78 -11.10 14.75
CA GLY A 104 -4.74 -12.26 15.64
C GLY A 104 -3.65 -13.24 15.22
N ASP A 105 -3.99 -14.52 15.10
CA ASP A 105 -3.06 -15.60 14.70
C ASP A 105 -2.89 -15.73 13.17
N THR A 106 -3.47 -14.81 12.39
CA THR A 106 -3.49 -14.89 10.92
C THR A 106 -2.65 -13.81 10.29
N LEU A 107 -1.87 -14.17 9.26
CA LEU A 107 -1.06 -13.24 8.49
C LEU A 107 -1.71 -12.96 7.14
N TYR A 108 -1.68 -11.70 6.70
CA TYR A 108 -2.23 -11.24 5.43
C TYR A 108 -1.17 -10.50 4.62
N ASN A 109 -1.21 -10.67 3.30
CA ASN A 109 -0.48 -9.85 2.35
C ASN A 109 -1.31 -8.59 2.09
N CYS A 110 -0.79 -7.42 2.45
CA CYS A 110 -1.57 -6.20 2.50
C CYS A 110 -0.93 -5.04 1.75
N ALA A 111 -1.79 -4.17 1.23
CA ALA A 111 -1.46 -2.81 0.86
C ALA A 111 -1.89 -1.89 2.02
N VAL A 112 -0.92 -1.19 2.60
CA VAL A 112 -1.12 -0.24 3.69
C VAL A 112 -1.15 1.16 3.09
N VAL A 113 -2.26 1.88 3.28
CA VAL A 113 -2.45 3.23 2.74
C VAL A 113 -2.08 4.24 3.83
N LEU A 114 -1.08 5.06 3.55
CA LEU A 114 -0.50 6.04 4.46
C LEU A 114 -0.81 7.46 3.98
N GLY A 115 -1.19 8.33 4.90
CA GLY A 115 -1.42 9.74 4.63
C GLY A 115 -1.79 10.51 5.88
N SER A 116 -1.53 11.81 5.89
CA SER A 116 -1.79 12.69 7.05
C SER A 116 -1.19 12.16 8.37
N GLY A 117 0.00 11.56 8.31
CA GLY A 117 0.71 11.05 9.47
C GLY A 117 0.19 9.72 10.03
N ALA A 118 -0.80 9.10 9.39
CA ALA A 118 -1.48 7.91 9.90
C ALA A 118 -1.69 6.84 8.83
N VAL A 119 -2.11 5.66 9.28
CA VAL A 119 -2.62 4.60 8.40
C VAL A 119 -4.10 4.89 8.11
N LEU A 120 -4.42 5.18 6.86
CA LEU A 120 -5.79 5.48 6.42
C LEU A 120 -6.63 4.22 6.23
N GLY A 121 -5.99 3.08 5.95
CA GLY A 121 -6.66 1.80 5.72
C GLY A 121 -5.69 0.71 5.29
N VAL A 122 -6.12 -0.55 5.48
CA VAL A 122 -5.35 -1.74 5.12
C VAL A 122 -6.17 -2.61 4.18
N VAL A 123 -5.61 -2.94 3.02
CA VAL A 123 -6.27 -3.74 1.98
C VAL A 123 -5.58 -5.11 1.87
N PRO A 124 -6.18 -6.21 2.35
CA PRO A 124 -5.64 -7.56 2.17
C PRO A 124 -5.87 -8.07 0.75
N LYS A 125 -4.89 -8.83 0.24
CA LYS A 125 -4.95 -9.53 -1.05
C LYS A 125 -6.12 -10.51 -1.08
N THR A 126 -6.89 -10.49 -2.17
CA THR A 126 -8.09 -11.34 -2.28
C THR A 126 -7.75 -12.73 -2.81
N TYR A 127 -6.95 -12.80 -3.88
CA TYR A 127 -6.60 -14.03 -4.55
C TYR A 127 -5.13 -14.36 -4.33
N LEU A 128 -4.87 -15.40 -3.55
CA LEU A 128 -3.52 -15.89 -3.30
C LEU A 128 -3.14 -16.98 -4.32
N PRO A 129 -2.14 -16.78 -5.18
CA PRO A 129 -1.65 -17.82 -6.06
C PRO A 129 -0.98 -18.93 -5.24
N ASN A 130 -1.22 -20.18 -5.62
CA ASN A 130 -0.60 -21.36 -5.00
C ASN A 130 -0.34 -22.43 -6.07
N TYR A 131 0.29 -22.02 -7.15
CA TYR A 131 0.61 -22.82 -8.33
C TYR A 131 1.96 -22.38 -8.90
N ARG A 132 2.64 -23.31 -9.59
CA ARG A 132 3.97 -23.09 -10.17
C ARG A 132 4.97 -22.57 -9.12
N GLU A 133 5.55 -21.40 -9.31
CA GLU A 133 6.53 -20.78 -8.41
C GLU A 133 5.92 -20.11 -7.17
N TYR A 134 4.59 -19.96 -7.13
CA TYR A 134 3.89 -19.22 -6.08
C TYR A 134 3.35 -20.15 -4.98
N TYR A 135 3.67 -19.84 -3.72
CA TYR A 135 3.32 -20.63 -2.53
C TYR A 135 2.57 -19.82 -1.45
N GLU A 136 1.93 -18.70 -1.82
CA GLU A 136 1.46 -17.70 -0.85
C GLU A 136 0.49 -18.24 0.21
N LYS A 137 -0.34 -19.23 -0.13
CA LYS A 137 -1.29 -19.85 0.83
C LYS A 137 -0.60 -20.62 1.96
N ARG A 138 0.72 -20.83 1.89
CA ARG A 138 1.51 -21.39 2.99
C ARG A 138 1.62 -20.43 4.16
N TRP A 139 1.71 -19.12 3.91
CA TRP A 139 1.96 -18.09 4.92
C TRP A 139 0.78 -17.16 5.14
N PHE A 140 0.07 -16.83 4.06
CA PHE A 140 -0.99 -15.83 4.08
C PHE A 140 -2.37 -16.45 4.00
N ALA A 141 -3.33 -15.82 4.68
CA ALA A 141 -4.75 -16.06 4.47
C ALA A 141 -5.32 -15.09 3.42
N PRO A 142 -6.27 -15.53 2.59
CA PRO A 142 -6.96 -14.64 1.66
C PRO A 142 -7.87 -13.66 2.42
N ALA A 143 -8.18 -12.53 1.81
CA ALA A 143 -9.08 -11.52 2.39
C ALA A 143 -10.45 -12.07 2.86
N ALA A 144 -10.94 -13.15 2.27
CA ALA A 144 -12.20 -13.79 2.67
C ALA A 144 -12.13 -14.56 4.00
N SER A 145 -10.94 -14.85 4.52
CA SER A 145 -10.71 -15.56 5.78
C SER A 145 -10.67 -14.63 7.00
N ARG A 146 -10.95 -13.35 6.79
CA ARG A 146 -10.93 -12.30 7.81
C ARG A 146 -12.15 -12.42 8.72
N SER A 147 -11.94 -12.28 10.03
CA SER A 147 -13.02 -12.31 11.03
C SER A 147 -13.56 -10.91 11.36
N GLU A 148 -12.72 -9.89 11.25
CA GLU A 148 -13.02 -8.52 11.68
C GLU A 148 -12.80 -7.54 10.54
N ASP A 149 -13.58 -6.46 10.52
CA ASP A 149 -13.47 -5.37 9.54
C ASP A 149 -12.41 -4.30 9.91
N THR A 150 -11.70 -4.48 11.02
CA THR A 150 -10.63 -3.60 11.47
C THR A 150 -9.38 -4.38 11.88
N ILE A 151 -8.28 -3.64 12.03
CA ILE A 151 -6.99 -4.15 12.55
C ILE A 151 -6.36 -3.10 13.45
N VAL A 152 -5.50 -3.54 14.38
CA VAL A 152 -4.76 -2.62 15.26
C VAL A 152 -3.33 -2.45 14.77
N LEU A 153 -2.95 -1.22 14.41
CA LEU A 153 -1.59 -0.84 14.04
C LEU A 153 -1.18 0.37 14.87
N ASP A 154 -0.02 0.30 15.51
CA ASP A 154 0.49 1.34 16.42
C ASP A 154 -0.52 1.79 17.50
N GLY A 155 -1.32 0.85 17.99
CA GLY A 155 -2.36 1.11 19.00
C GLY A 155 -3.64 1.75 18.46
N GLU A 156 -3.72 2.04 17.16
CA GLU A 156 -4.91 2.60 16.51
C GLU A 156 -5.71 1.52 15.78
N SER A 157 -7.05 1.61 15.88
CA SER A 157 -7.95 0.75 15.10
C SER A 157 -8.14 1.35 13.71
N VAL A 158 -7.77 0.59 12.69
CA VAL A 158 -7.78 1.01 11.29
C VAL A 158 -8.72 0.13 10.49
N ASP A 159 -9.42 0.71 9.52
CA ASP A 159 -10.25 -0.04 8.58
C ASP A 159 -9.39 -1.05 7.80
N PHE A 160 -9.89 -2.28 7.77
CA PHE A 160 -9.28 -3.39 7.07
C PHE A 160 -10.36 -3.89 6.09
N ALA A 161 -10.10 -4.01 4.79
CA ALA A 161 -11.01 -4.69 3.84
C ALA A 161 -10.43 -4.71 2.41
N PRO A 162 -10.74 -5.73 1.59
CA PRO A 162 -10.25 -5.80 0.21
C PRO A 162 -10.92 -4.78 -0.75
N GLY A 163 -11.96 -4.07 -0.30
CA GLY A 163 -12.77 -3.17 -1.12
C GLY A 163 -12.81 -1.72 -0.62
N LEU A 164 -11.83 -1.31 0.18
CA LEU A 164 -11.75 0.06 0.67
C LEU A 164 -11.59 1.05 -0.50
N ILE A 165 -12.28 2.18 -0.39
CA ILE A 165 -12.19 3.31 -1.32
C ILE A 165 -11.78 4.53 -0.52
N PHE A 166 -10.75 5.22 -1.01
CA PHE A 166 -10.16 6.38 -0.36
C PHE A 166 -10.49 7.62 -1.19
N GLU A 167 -11.09 8.63 -0.56
CA GLU A 167 -11.42 9.91 -1.18
C GLU A 167 -10.72 11.06 -0.44
N ALA A 168 -9.99 11.89 -1.18
CA ALA A 168 -9.41 13.10 -0.62
C ALA A 168 -10.48 14.18 -0.41
N VAL A 169 -10.74 14.52 0.86
CA VAL A 169 -11.81 15.45 1.27
C VAL A 169 -11.66 16.84 0.66
N ASP A 170 -10.43 17.30 0.47
CA ASP A 170 -10.09 18.61 -0.08
C ASP A 170 -9.97 18.61 -1.62
N ARG A 171 -10.08 17.44 -2.26
CA ARG A 171 -9.89 17.27 -3.70
C ARG A 171 -10.97 16.37 -4.31
N PRO A 172 -12.18 16.92 -4.55
CA PRO A 172 -13.23 16.21 -5.26
C PRO A 172 -12.73 15.67 -6.59
N GLY A 173 -12.96 14.39 -6.86
CA GLY A 173 -12.36 13.74 -8.03
C GLY A 173 -11.22 12.78 -7.67
N PHE A 174 -10.48 13.06 -6.60
CA PHE A 174 -9.35 12.24 -6.20
C PHE A 174 -9.84 11.07 -5.31
N VAL A 175 -10.29 10.02 -5.99
CA VAL A 175 -10.82 8.80 -5.39
C VAL A 175 -10.04 7.61 -5.91
N PHE A 176 -9.46 6.81 -5.02
CA PHE A 176 -8.63 5.67 -5.39
C PHE A 176 -8.95 4.40 -4.59
N ALA A 177 -8.56 3.26 -5.15
CA ALA A 177 -8.60 1.96 -4.49
C ALA A 177 -7.33 1.17 -4.84
N ALA A 178 -7.00 0.19 -4.01
CA ALA A 178 -5.84 -0.68 -4.22
C ALA A 178 -6.28 -2.14 -4.34
N GLU A 179 -5.52 -2.91 -5.11
CA GLU A 179 -5.54 -4.37 -5.18
C GLU A 179 -4.11 -4.89 -5.31
N ILE A 180 -3.90 -6.20 -5.20
CA ILE A 180 -2.54 -6.76 -5.12
C ILE A 180 -2.35 -7.88 -6.14
N CYS A 181 -1.41 -7.67 -7.08
CA CYS A 181 -0.87 -8.63 -8.02
C CYS A 181 -1.95 -9.50 -8.69
N GLU A 182 -2.02 -10.78 -8.30
CA GLU A 182 -2.96 -11.82 -8.78
C GLU A 182 -4.43 -11.35 -8.76
N ASP A 183 -4.78 -10.40 -7.89
CA ASP A 183 -6.11 -9.80 -7.84
C ASP A 183 -6.58 -9.27 -9.21
N PHE A 184 -5.68 -8.64 -9.99
CA PHE A 184 -6.01 -8.11 -11.31
C PHE A 184 -6.27 -9.20 -12.36
N TRP A 185 -5.62 -10.36 -12.19
CA TRP A 185 -5.70 -11.49 -13.12
C TRP A 185 -6.89 -12.40 -12.84
N ALA A 186 -7.52 -12.25 -11.67
CA ALA A 186 -8.66 -13.05 -11.28
C ALA A 186 -9.86 -12.83 -12.23
N PRO A 187 -10.76 -13.83 -12.38
CA PRO A 187 -11.96 -13.67 -13.21
C PRO A 187 -12.89 -12.53 -12.78
N GLN A 188 -12.83 -12.14 -11.50
CA GLN A 188 -13.54 -11.01 -10.93
C GLN A 188 -12.58 -10.15 -10.11
N PRO A 189 -11.81 -9.25 -10.76
CA PRO A 189 -10.85 -8.40 -10.07
C PRO A 189 -11.55 -7.45 -9.08
N PRO A 190 -11.01 -7.25 -7.86
CA PRO A 190 -11.51 -6.28 -6.90
C PRO A 190 -11.66 -4.87 -7.50
N SER A 191 -10.73 -4.46 -8.36
CA SER A 191 -10.75 -3.18 -9.08
C SER A 191 -12.01 -2.95 -9.92
N THR A 192 -12.63 -4.01 -10.46
CA THR A 192 -13.90 -3.87 -11.20
C THR A 192 -15.01 -3.36 -10.29
N ARG A 193 -15.12 -3.92 -9.07
CA ARG A 193 -16.12 -3.50 -8.09
C ARG A 193 -15.79 -2.11 -7.54
N ALA A 194 -14.51 -1.84 -7.28
CA ALA A 194 -14.07 -0.53 -6.81
C ALA A 194 -14.41 0.59 -7.82
N ALA A 195 -14.17 0.36 -9.12
CA ALA A 195 -14.53 1.30 -10.17
C ALA A 195 -16.05 1.57 -10.22
N LEU A 196 -16.87 0.52 -10.15
CA LEU A 196 -18.33 0.64 -10.08
C LEU A 196 -18.82 1.36 -8.82
N ALA A 197 -18.06 1.25 -7.72
CA ALA A 197 -18.34 1.93 -6.46
C ALA A 197 -17.74 3.35 -6.38
N GLY A 198 -17.08 3.84 -7.44
CA GLY A 198 -16.67 5.24 -7.58
C GLY A 198 -15.16 5.50 -7.56
N ALA A 199 -14.31 4.47 -7.42
CA ALA A 199 -12.86 4.63 -7.54
C ALA A 199 -12.50 5.09 -8.97
N ARG A 200 -11.64 6.11 -9.07
CA ARG A 200 -11.19 6.70 -10.34
C ARG A 200 -9.73 6.38 -10.66
N ILE A 201 -8.95 6.07 -9.63
CA ILE A 201 -7.56 5.61 -9.74
C ILE A 201 -7.50 4.21 -9.12
N LEU A 202 -6.99 3.24 -9.87
CA LEU A 202 -6.85 1.85 -9.42
C LEU A 202 -5.36 1.55 -9.31
N LEU A 203 -4.93 1.19 -8.12
CA LEU A 203 -3.55 0.86 -7.81
C LEU A 203 -3.39 -0.65 -7.74
N ASN A 204 -2.29 -1.16 -8.30
CA ASN A 204 -1.91 -2.55 -8.15
C ASN A 204 -0.48 -2.63 -7.61
N LEU A 205 -0.32 -3.30 -6.47
CA LEU A 205 0.98 -3.64 -5.92
C LEU A 205 1.36 -5.02 -6.43
N SER A 206 2.50 -5.14 -7.13
CA SER A 206 2.92 -6.40 -7.75
C SER A 206 4.36 -6.75 -7.41
N ALA A 207 4.64 -8.04 -7.26
CA ALA A 207 5.98 -8.61 -7.26
C ALA A 207 6.04 -9.76 -8.30
N SER A 208 5.93 -9.40 -9.59
CA SER A 208 5.99 -10.33 -10.72
C SER A 208 7.42 -10.60 -11.13
N ASN A 209 7.75 -11.87 -11.40
CA ASN A 209 9.03 -12.31 -11.97
C ASN A 209 9.03 -12.33 -13.52
N ILE A 210 7.95 -11.85 -14.14
CA ILE A 210 7.71 -11.78 -15.60
C ILE A 210 7.46 -10.35 -16.03
#